data_AF-A0A357AWC7-F1
#
_entry.id   AF-A0A357AWC7-F1
#
_cell.length_a   1.000
_cell.length_b   1.000
_cell.length_c   1.000
_cell.angle_alpha   90.00
_cell.angle_beta   90.00
_cell.angle_gamma   90.00
#
_symmetry.space_group_name_H-M   'P 1'
#
loop_
_entity.id
_entity.type
_entity.pdbx_description
1 polymer ?
#
loop_
_entity_poly.entity_id
_entity_poly.type
_entity_poly.pdbx_seq_one_letter_code
_entity_poly.pdbx_strand_id
1 'polypeptide(L)'
;MEKRTGGKVVVETYPGGTLLEAKNMFKGVQDGQADIGCLSMSYQPGVFPMTTAVEQPLGFTSATVASLTLFDLFQKYKPAEFKDVKVLTMFTSAPSNIMSSVPVRGLDDLKGLELRASGTAAKALGALGATPVSMPMSQAPEALQKGLVKGLLSSLEVLKDFNFAESCRYETITDLPVYPFAVVMNMAKWKSLPADVQQVLDGLSREQSEWTGTYMDGHVQESLAWSKEKYAIEVIELPDATLAQIQAQTAPLLEEWKTQAKAAGLPAETILEDLTKLKAEHETKYGK
;
A
#
# COMPACT_ATOMS: atom_id res chain seq x y z
N MET A 1 5.25 18.80 -11.20
CA MET A 1 4.15 19.60 -11.80
C MET A 1 4.59 21.03 -12.11
N GLU A 2 4.96 21.83 -11.10
CA GLU A 2 5.30 23.27 -11.28
C GLU A 2 6.35 23.52 -12.36
N LYS A 3 7.51 22.84 -12.29
CA LYS A 3 8.59 22.95 -13.28
C LYS A 3 8.12 22.64 -14.72
N ARG A 4 7.38 21.55 -14.92
CA ARG A 4 6.94 21.10 -16.28
C ARG A 4 5.79 21.94 -16.83
N THR A 5 5.09 22.69 -15.99
CA THR A 5 4.04 23.64 -16.40
C THR A 5 4.54 25.07 -16.49
N GLY A 6 5.84 25.30 -16.25
CA GLY A 6 6.42 26.65 -16.23
C GLY A 6 5.80 27.57 -15.16
N GLY A 7 5.37 27.00 -14.03
CA GLY A 7 4.74 27.76 -12.94
C GLY A 7 3.25 28.07 -13.13
N LYS A 8 2.61 27.61 -14.22
CA LYS A 8 1.15 27.74 -14.40
C LYS A 8 0.35 27.00 -13.32
N VAL A 9 0.94 25.96 -12.74
CA VAL A 9 0.40 25.23 -11.60
C VAL A 9 1.34 25.43 -10.42
N VAL A 10 0.77 25.77 -9.27
CA VAL A 10 1.42 25.78 -7.96
C VAL A 10 0.68 24.78 -7.08
N VAL A 11 1.42 23.98 -6.31
CA VAL A 11 0.83 22.96 -5.43
C VAL A 11 1.16 23.27 -3.98
N GLU A 12 0.14 23.58 -3.19
CA GLU A 12 0.26 23.67 -1.73
C GLU A 12 -0.01 22.29 -1.10
N THR A 13 0.88 21.83 -0.22
CA THR A 13 0.79 20.50 0.38
C THR A 13 0.42 20.57 1.85
N TYR A 14 -0.46 19.65 2.27
CA TYR A 14 -1.03 19.57 3.62
C TYR A 14 -0.77 18.17 4.23
N PRO A 15 0.47 17.88 4.67
CA PRO A 15 0.82 16.57 5.25
C PRO A 15 0.20 16.38 6.63
N GLY A 16 0.18 15.13 7.12
CA GLY A 16 -0.22 14.83 8.51
C GLY A 16 -1.72 14.95 8.80
N GLY A 17 -2.56 15.10 7.77
CA GLY A 17 -4.01 15.17 7.94
C GLY A 17 -4.54 16.56 8.31
N THR A 18 -3.76 17.62 8.11
CA THR A 18 -4.14 18.99 8.48
C THR A 18 -5.28 19.57 7.62
N LEU A 19 -5.55 19.00 6.45
CA LEU A 19 -6.66 19.39 5.57
C LEU A 19 -7.72 18.27 5.45
N LEU A 20 -7.30 17.06 5.09
CA LEU A 20 -8.15 15.86 5.03
C LEU A 20 -7.45 14.70 5.73
N GLU A 21 -8.21 13.92 6.50
CA GLU A 21 -7.74 12.73 7.20
C GLU A 21 -7.88 11.46 6.34
N ALA A 22 -7.29 10.36 6.80
CA ALA A 22 -7.23 9.11 6.02
C ALA A 22 -8.61 8.55 5.62
N LYS A 23 -9.62 8.63 6.50
CA LYS A 23 -10.95 8.05 6.27
C LYS A 23 -11.84 8.92 5.37
N ASN A 24 -11.66 10.25 5.37
CA ASN A 24 -12.46 11.17 4.55
C ASN A 24 -11.75 11.63 3.27
N MET A 25 -10.50 11.24 3.03
CA MET A 25 -9.68 11.68 1.89
C MET A 25 -10.40 11.57 0.52
N PHE A 26 -10.91 10.39 0.17
CA PHE A 26 -11.53 10.18 -1.15
C PHE A 26 -12.77 11.07 -1.34
N LYS A 27 -13.67 11.05 -0.35
CA LYS A 27 -14.90 11.85 -0.37
C LYS A 27 -14.62 13.35 -0.32
N GLY A 28 -13.65 13.78 0.47
CA GLY A 28 -13.23 15.18 0.57
C GLY A 28 -12.69 15.72 -0.76
N VAL A 29 -11.89 14.92 -1.48
CA VAL A 29 -11.43 15.29 -2.84
C VAL A 29 -12.60 15.28 -3.83
N GLN A 30 -13.45 14.25 -3.80
CA GLN A 30 -14.64 14.17 -4.64
C GLN A 30 -15.54 15.41 -4.48
N ASP A 31 -15.72 15.88 -3.24
CA ASP A 31 -16.55 17.04 -2.90
C ASP A 31 -15.85 18.39 -3.08
N GLY A 32 -14.55 18.39 -3.40
CA GLY A 32 -13.78 19.61 -3.67
C GLY A 32 -13.31 20.34 -2.40
N GLN A 33 -13.28 19.67 -1.25
CA GLN A 33 -12.64 20.21 -0.03
C GLN A 33 -11.12 20.33 -0.20
N ALA A 34 -10.53 19.41 -0.96
CA ALA A 34 -9.16 19.50 -1.46
C ALA A 34 -9.15 19.21 -2.97
N ASP A 35 -8.26 19.89 -3.70
CA ASP A 35 -8.11 19.68 -5.14
C ASP A 35 -7.49 18.31 -5.46
N ILE A 36 -6.50 17.89 -4.67
CA ILE A 36 -5.75 16.64 -4.82
C ILE A 36 -5.64 15.96 -3.45
N GLY A 37 -5.73 14.64 -3.42
CA GLY A 37 -5.50 13.84 -2.22
C GLY A 37 -4.87 12.48 -2.53
N CYS A 38 -4.26 11.89 -1.51
CA CYS A 38 -3.64 10.57 -1.57
C CYS A 38 -4.35 9.63 -0.60
N LEU A 39 -4.98 8.58 -1.11
CA LEU A 39 -5.69 7.58 -0.32
C LEU A 39 -4.98 6.22 -0.35
N SER A 40 -5.03 5.49 0.76
CA SER A 40 -4.83 4.05 0.77
C SER A 40 -6.16 3.36 0.52
N MET A 41 -6.22 2.51 -0.49
CA MET A 41 -7.45 1.81 -0.86
C MET A 41 -7.84 0.77 0.20
N SER A 42 -6.86 0.22 0.93
CA SER A 42 -7.07 -0.74 2.02
C SER A 42 -7.81 -0.17 3.24
N TYR A 43 -7.96 1.16 3.34
CA TYR A 43 -8.75 1.80 4.41
C TYR A 43 -10.25 1.83 4.13
N GLN A 44 -10.66 1.43 2.91
CA GLN A 44 -12.05 1.47 2.47
C GLN A 44 -12.44 0.10 1.86
N PRO A 45 -12.57 -0.96 2.69
CA PRO A 45 -12.91 -2.29 2.20
C PRO A 45 -14.20 -2.30 1.36
N GLY A 46 -14.15 -2.94 0.20
CA GLY A 46 -15.29 -3.07 -0.72
C GLY A 46 -15.52 -1.89 -1.66
N VAL A 47 -14.82 -0.75 -1.48
CA VAL A 47 -14.97 0.41 -2.38
C VAL A 47 -14.19 0.25 -3.68
N PHE A 48 -13.04 -0.44 -3.63
CA PHE A 48 -12.07 -0.51 -4.73
C PHE A 48 -11.78 -1.94 -5.23
N PRO A 49 -12.80 -2.75 -5.55
CA PRO A 49 -12.63 -4.18 -5.82
C PRO A 49 -11.68 -4.51 -6.99
N MET A 50 -11.49 -3.61 -7.97
CA MET A 50 -10.55 -3.83 -9.08
C MET A 50 -9.11 -3.59 -8.62
N THR A 51 -8.82 -2.40 -8.09
CA THR A 51 -7.45 -2.04 -7.71
C THR A 51 -6.93 -2.78 -6.47
N THR A 52 -7.80 -3.28 -5.58
CA THR A 52 -7.38 -4.15 -4.47
C THR A 52 -7.00 -5.58 -4.92
N ALA A 53 -7.02 -5.89 -6.23
CA ALA A 53 -6.42 -7.11 -6.75
C ALA A 53 -4.92 -7.20 -6.41
N VAL A 54 -4.21 -6.06 -6.41
CA VAL A 54 -2.75 -6.03 -6.17
C VAL A 54 -2.37 -6.27 -4.71
N GLU A 55 -3.28 -6.06 -3.76
CA GLU A 55 -3.05 -6.34 -2.33
C GLU A 55 -3.36 -7.78 -1.93
N GLN A 56 -3.59 -8.68 -2.90
CA GLN A 56 -3.72 -10.11 -2.62
C GLN A 56 -2.33 -10.74 -2.41
N PRO A 57 -2.23 -11.92 -1.75
CA PRO A 57 -0.97 -12.66 -1.54
C PRO A 57 -0.33 -13.18 -2.84
N LEU A 58 0.25 -12.27 -3.62
CA LEU A 58 0.75 -12.49 -4.99
C LEU A 58 2.28 -12.60 -5.07
N GLY A 59 2.98 -12.48 -3.93
CA GLY A 59 4.44 -12.59 -3.85
C GLY A 59 5.16 -11.47 -4.59
N PHE A 60 4.74 -10.22 -4.41
CA PHE A 60 5.54 -9.07 -4.83
C PHE A 60 6.74 -8.92 -3.88
N THR A 61 7.91 -8.65 -4.42
CA THR A 61 9.16 -8.46 -3.65
C THR A 61 9.71 -7.04 -3.75
N SER A 62 9.02 -6.15 -4.48
CA SER A 62 9.45 -4.78 -4.76
C SER A 62 8.25 -3.86 -4.89
N ALA A 63 8.35 -2.66 -4.30
CA ALA A 63 7.40 -1.57 -4.47
C ALA A 63 7.38 -1.08 -5.92
N THR A 64 8.53 -1.08 -6.62
CA THR A 64 8.62 -0.70 -8.04
C THR A 64 7.77 -1.60 -8.92
N VAL A 65 7.96 -2.92 -8.80
CA VAL A 65 7.18 -3.91 -9.56
C VAL A 65 5.69 -3.77 -9.25
N ALA A 66 5.32 -3.77 -7.96
CA ALA A 66 3.93 -3.71 -7.54
C ALA A 66 3.23 -2.39 -7.95
N SER A 67 3.94 -1.25 -7.87
CA SER A 67 3.42 0.06 -8.29
C SER A 67 3.11 0.09 -9.78
N LEU A 68 4.04 -0.40 -10.61
CA LEU A 68 3.86 -0.46 -12.06
C LEU A 68 2.77 -1.46 -12.46
N THR A 69 2.71 -2.63 -11.80
CA THR A 69 1.63 -3.60 -12.04
C THR A 69 0.27 -2.99 -11.73
N LEU A 70 0.12 -2.33 -10.57
CA LEU A 70 -1.11 -1.62 -10.21
C LEU A 70 -1.46 -0.56 -11.24
N PHE A 71 -0.48 0.25 -11.63
CA PHE A 71 -0.68 1.35 -12.57
C PHE A 71 -1.14 0.85 -13.95
N ASP A 72 -0.44 -0.12 -14.53
CA ASP A 72 -0.76 -0.64 -15.87
C ASP A 72 -2.07 -1.44 -15.85
N LEU A 73 -2.39 -2.14 -14.76
CA LEU A 73 -3.69 -2.78 -14.56
C LEU A 73 -4.82 -1.74 -14.50
N PHE A 74 -4.66 -0.67 -13.73
CA PHE A 74 -5.62 0.43 -13.67
C PHE A 74 -5.83 1.07 -15.05
N GLN A 75 -4.76 1.32 -15.80
CA GLN A 75 -4.83 1.91 -17.14
C GLN A 75 -5.56 1.02 -18.14
N LYS A 76 -5.44 -0.31 -18.00
CA LYS A 76 -6.16 -1.29 -18.83
C LYS A 76 -7.66 -1.32 -18.53
N TYR A 77 -8.04 -1.34 -17.26
CA TYR A 77 -9.44 -1.56 -16.86
C TYR A 77 -10.25 -0.27 -16.65
N LYS A 78 -9.61 0.83 -16.24
CA LYS A 78 -10.24 2.13 -15.94
C LYS A 78 -11.55 1.96 -15.15
N PRO A 79 -11.50 1.32 -13.98
CA PRO A 79 -12.69 0.85 -13.28
C PRO A 79 -13.59 2.02 -12.85
N ALA A 80 -14.89 1.74 -12.79
CA ALA A 80 -15.90 2.72 -12.39
C ALA A 80 -15.75 3.20 -10.92
N GLU A 81 -14.97 2.49 -10.10
CA GLU A 81 -14.67 2.86 -8.70
C GLU A 81 -13.96 4.23 -8.57
N PHE A 82 -13.36 4.75 -9.65
CA PHE A 82 -12.75 6.08 -9.70
C PHE A 82 -13.50 7.08 -10.61
N LYS A 83 -14.71 6.78 -11.09
CA LYS A 83 -15.41 7.59 -12.12
C LYS A 83 -15.65 9.06 -11.75
N ASP A 84 -15.75 9.37 -10.45
CA ASP A 84 -16.10 10.69 -9.93
C ASP A 84 -14.87 11.57 -9.63
N VAL A 85 -13.66 11.04 -9.84
CA VAL A 85 -12.39 11.73 -9.64
C VAL A 85 -11.43 11.48 -10.81
N LYS A 86 -10.43 12.33 -10.98
CA LYS A 86 -9.32 12.06 -11.89
C LYS A 86 -8.21 11.34 -11.11
N VAL A 87 -7.86 10.13 -11.51
CA VAL A 87 -6.62 9.50 -11.00
C VAL A 87 -5.42 10.16 -11.67
N LEU A 88 -4.51 10.70 -10.86
CA LEU A 88 -3.26 11.31 -11.31
C LEU A 88 -2.12 10.30 -11.36
N THR A 89 -2.05 9.37 -10.40
CA THR A 89 -1.12 8.24 -10.40
C THR A 89 -1.56 7.19 -9.37
N MET A 90 -0.95 6.02 -9.41
CA MET A 90 -1.08 4.96 -8.40
C MET A 90 0.28 4.38 -8.09
N PHE A 91 0.47 3.93 -6.86
CA PHE A 91 1.68 3.28 -6.39
C PHE A 91 1.35 2.36 -5.22
N THR A 92 2.32 1.58 -4.76
CA THR A 92 2.17 0.71 -3.60
C THR A 92 3.24 1.00 -2.56
N SER A 93 3.03 0.53 -1.34
CA SER A 93 4.12 0.31 -0.39
C SER A 93 5.08 -0.77 -0.90
N ALA A 94 6.20 -0.96 -0.20
CA ALA A 94 6.99 -2.19 -0.31
C ALA A 94 6.22 -3.39 0.32
N PRO A 95 6.69 -4.63 0.13
CA PRO A 95 6.12 -5.81 0.78
C PRO A 95 6.05 -5.64 2.30
N SER A 96 4.98 -6.18 2.89
CA SER A 96 4.71 -6.02 4.31
C SER A 96 5.46 -7.06 5.15
N ASN A 97 6.01 -6.59 6.26
CA ASN A 97 6.71 -7.38 7.24
C ASN A 97 6.16 -7.08 8.63
N ILE A 98 6.34 -8.02 9.55
CA ILE A 98 5.80 -7.90 10.90
C ILE A 98 6.82 -7.13 11.74
N MET A 99 6.44 -5.95 12.19
CA MET A 99 7.23 -5.14 13.13
C MET A 99 6.59 -5.26 14.50
N SER A 100 7.32 -5.73 15.51
CA SER A 100 6.75 -6.08 16.80
C SER A 100 7.63 -5.69 17.99
N SER A 101 6.97 -5.40 19.12
CA SER A 101 7.59 -5.19 20.43
C SER A 101 8.06 -6.49 21.09
N VAL A 102 7.56 -7.64 20.62
CA VAL A 102 7.96 -8.99 21.05
C VAL A 102 8.44 -9.81 19.84
N PRO A 103 9.41 -10.72 20.00
CA PRO A 103 9.91 -11.50 18.89
C PRO A 103 8.83 -12.42 18.32
N VAL A 104 8.74 -12.47 16.99
CA VAL A 104 7.89 -13.41 16.26
C VAL A 104 8.81 -14.31 15.43
N ARG A 105 9.08 -15.52 15.91
CA ARG A 105 10.01 -16.49 15.29
C ARG A 105 9.29 -17.60 14.52
N GLY A 106 7.96 -17.61 14.56
CA GLY A 106 7.12 -18.53 13.82
C GLY A 106 5.63 -18.24 14.03
N LEU A 107 4.78 -19.06 13.41
CA LEU A 107 3.33 -18.89 13.46
C LEU A 107 2.73 -19.04 14.86
N ASP A 108 3.36 -19.82 15.74
CA ASP A 108 2.88 -19.97 17.12
C ASP A 108 2.97 -18.67 17.91
N ASP A 109 3.99 -17.84 17.64
CA ASP A 109 4.17 -16.53 18.30
C ASP A 109 3.15 -15.48 17.84
N LEU A 110 2.47 -15.73 16.70
CA LEU A 110 1.40 -14.86 16.22
C LEU A 110 0.07 -15.10 16.91
N LYS A 111 -0.14 -16.26 17.55
CA LYS A 111 -1.44 -16.64 18.10
C LYS A 111 -1.93 -15.62 19.14
N GLY A 112 -3.00 -14.92 18.80
CA GLY A 112 -3.61 -13.89 19.67
C GLY A 112 -2.87 -12.54 19.68
N LEU A 113 -1.70 -12.43 19.06
CA LEU A 113 -0.90 -11.21 19.07
C LEU A 113 -1.64 -10.05 18.39
N GLU A 114 -1.88 -8.97 19.12
CA GLU A 114 -2.58 -7.81 18.59
C GLU A 114 -1.68 -7.00 17.67
N LEU A 115 -1.99 -6.97 16.38
CA LEU A 115 -1.17 -6.30 15.36
C LEU A 115 -2.01 -5.33 14.54
N ARG A 116 -1.50 -4.11 14.36
CA ARG A 116 -2.13 -3.12 13.49
C ARG A 116 -1.99 -3.53 12.03
N ALA A 117 -3.10 -3.49 11.29
CA ALA A 117 -3.13 -3.64 9.84
C ALA A 117 -4.40 -2.98 9.25
N SER A 118 -4.67 -3.22 7.97
CA SER A 118 -5.92 -2.84 7.30
C SER A 118 -6.09 -3.66 6.02
N GLY A 119 -7.30 -3.66 5.43
CA GLY A 119 -7.58 -4.38 4.18
C GLY A 119 -7.16 -5.86 4.20
N THR A 120 -6.63 -6.34 3.08
CA THR A 120 -6.16 -7.72 2.94
C THR A 120 -5.07 -8.09 3.93
N ALA A 121 -4.18 -7.17 4.31
CA ALA A 121 -3.14 -7.43 5.30
C ALA A 121 -3.72 -7.77 6.70
N ALA A 122 -4.83 -7.13 7.10
CA ALA A 122 -5.53 -7.49 8.34
C ALA A 122 -6.13 -8.90 8.26
N LYS A 123 -6.69 -9.27 7.10
CA LYS A 123 -7.21 -10.63 6.88
C LYS A 123 -6.10 -11.67 6.88
N ALA A 124 -4.94 -11.34 6.30
CA ALA A 124 -3.75 -12.20 6.34
C ALA A 124 -3.31 -12.47 7.78
N LEU A 125 -3.20 -11.44 8.62
CA LEU A 125 -2.89 -11.63 10.04
C LEU A 125 -3.90 -12.54 10.75
N GLY A 126 -5.20 -12.34 10.52
CA GLY A 126 -6.24 -13.20 11.08
C GLY A 126 -6.13 -14.66 10.62
N ALA A 127 -5.82 -14.89 9.34
CA ALA A 127 -5.59 -16.23 8.79
C ALA A 127 -4.36 -16.92 9.42
N LEU A 128 -3.36 -16.15 9.84
CA LEU A 128 -2.15 -16.63 10.52
C LEU A 128 -2.31 -16.76 12.04
N GLY A 129 -3.52 -16.51 12.58
CA GLY A 129 -3.84 -16.66 14.00
C GLY A 129 -3.59 -15.44 14.88
N ALA A 130 -3.15 -14.31 14.31
CA ALA A 130 -3.02 -13.05 15.03
C ALA A 130 -4.38 -12.37 15.25
N THR A 131 -4.40 -11.36 16.12
CA THR A 131 -5.57 -10.53 16.38
C THR A 131 -5.40 -9.18 15.65
N PRO A 132 -5.87 -9.03 14.40
CA PRO A 132 -5.69 -7.79 13.66
C PRO A 132 -6.53 -6.65 14.24
N VAL A 133 -5.91 -5.50 14.47
CA VAL A 133 -6.61 -4.25 14.82
C VAL A 133 -6.57 -3.30 13.62
N SER A 134 -7.73 -3.10 12.99
CA SER A 134 -7.83 -2.32 11.76
C SER A 134 -7.85 -0.81 12.02
N MET A 135 -6.83 -0.09 11.54
CA MET A 135 -6.78 1.37 11.64
C MET A 135 -5.82 2.03 10.63
N PRO A 136 -6.03 3.32 10.28
CA PRO A 136 -5.08 4.11 9.52
C PRO A 136 -3.71 4.21 10.21
N MET A 137 -2.64 4.33 9.41
CA MET A 137 -1.26 4.42 9.91
C MET A 137 -1.07 5.59 10.88
N SER A 138 -1.75 6.72 10.67
CA SER A 138 -1.68 7.88 11.56
C SER A 138 -2.12 7.61 13.00
N GLN A 139 -2.91 6.55 13.24
CA GLN A 139 -3.37 6.15 14.57
C GLN A 139 -2.46 5.09 15.22
N ALA A 140 -1.56 4.48 14.44
CA ALA A 140 -0.74 3.36 14.90
C ALA A 140 0.26 3.73 16.02
N PRO A 141 0.95 4.89 16.00
CA PRO A 141 1.85 5.27 17.10
C PRO A 141 1.13 5.36 18.45
N GLU A 142 -0.05 5.99 18.49
CA GLU A 142 -0.84 6.12 19.71
C GLU A 142 -1.37 4.76 20.18
N ALA A 143 -1.84 3.91 19.26
CA ALA A 143 -2.31 2.57 19.57
C ALA A 143 -1.20 1.69 20.17
N LEU A 144 0.03 1.80 19.64
CA LEU A 144 1.20 1.10 20.16
C LEU A 144 1.58 1.62 21.55
N GLN A 145 1.62 2.94 21.72
CA GLN A 145 1.95 3.58 23.00
C GLN A 145 0.94 3.21 24.11
N LYS A 146 -0.35 3.13 23.78
CA LYS A 146 -1.42 2.71 24.69
C LYS A 146 -1.46 1.19 24.91
N GLY A 147 -0.63 0.43 24.20
CA GLY A 147 -0.57 -1.02 24.28
C GLY A 147 -1.79 -1.73 23.69
N LEU A 148 -2.60 -1.06 22.88
CA LEU A 148 -3.74 -1.64 22.15
C LEU A 148 -3.28 -2.63 21.08
N VAL A 149 -2.12 -2.37 20.50
CA VAL A 149 -1.40 -3.30 19.62
C VAL A 149 0.02 -3.50 20.14
N LYS A 150 0.62 -4.64 19.81
CA LYS A 150 2.02 -4.98 20.12
C LYS A 150 2.96 -4.79 18.94
N GLY A 151 2.43 -4.38 17.81
CA GLY A 151 3.16 -4.22 16.57
C GLY A 151 2.23 -3.89 15.41
N LEU A 152 2.75 -4.02 14.21
CA LEU A 152 2.06 -3.72 12.97
C LEU A 152 2.57 -4.58 11.81
N LEU A 153 1.71 -4.78 10.82
CA LEU A 153 2.08 -5.34 9.53
C LEU A 153 2.10 -4.20 8.50
N SER A 154 3.28 -3.89 7.96
CA SER A 154 3.49 -2.87 6.91
C SER A 154 4.91 -3.02 6.33
N SER A 155 5.26 -2.21 5.32
CA SER A 155 6.64 -2.08 4.87
C SER A 155 7.54 -1.40 5.91
N LEU A 156 8.86 -1.64 5.80
CA LEU A 156 9.84 -1.36 6.87
C LEU A 156 10.39 0.08 6.86
N GLU A 157 9.97 0.95 5.92
CA GLU A 157 10.33 2.37 5.93
C GLU A 157 9.81 3.10 7.17
N VAL A 158 8.67 2.64 7.72
CA VAL A 158 8.04 3.30 8.87
C VAL A 158 8.81 3.13 10.17
N LEU A 159 9.75 2.17 10.24
CA LEU A 159 10.69 2.04 11.35
C LEU A 159 11.43 3.35 11.60
N LYS A 160 11.87 4.01 10.52
CA LYS A 160 12.52 5.32 10.55
C LYS A 160 11.52 6.46 10.47
N ASP A 161 10.61 6.44 9.49
CA ASP A 161 9.77 7.60 9.17
C ASP A 161 8.76 7.95 10.27
N PHE A 162 8.29 6.93 11.01
CA PHE A 162 7.42 7.09 12.17
C PHE A 162 8.13 6.74 13.48
N ASN A 163 9.44 6.47 13.43
CA ASN A 163 10.25 6.06 14.58
C ASN A 163 9.72 4.80 15.28
N PHE A 164 9.06 3.88 14.55
CA PHE A 164 8.58 2.63 15.14
C PHE A 164 9.72 1.75 15.70
N ALA A 165 10.95 1.90 15.19
CA ALA A 165 12.12 1.17 15.68
C ALA A 165 12.40 1.35 17.19
N GLU A 166 11.89 2.42 17.81
CA GLU A 166 12.03 2.62 19.25
C GLU A 166 11.23 1.60 20.07
N SER A 167 10.03 1.25 19.57
CA SER A 167 9.01 0.46 20.28
C SER A 167 8.79 -0.94 19.71
N CYS A 168 8.96 -1.10 18.39
CA CYS A 168 9.02 -2.37 17.69
C CYS A 168 10.49 -2.62 17.37
N ARG A 169 11.09 -3.63 18.02
CA ARG A 169 12.52 -3.95 17.86
C ARG A 169 12.76 -5.31 17.21
N TYR A 170 11.71 -6.01 16.85
CA TYR A 170 11.77 -7.33 16.24
C TYR A 170 11.03 -7.27 14.91
N GLU A 171 11.78 -7.40 13.83
CA GLU A 171 11.29 -7.24 12.46
C GLU A 171 11.33 -8.59 11.76
N THR A 172 10.18 -9.26 11.69
CA THR A 172 10.06 -10.59 11.08
C THR A 172 9.72 -10.47 9.60
N ILE A 173 10.60 -11.01 8.75
CA ILE A 173 10.48 -10.95 7.30
C ILE A 173 9.47 -12.00 6.82
N THR A 174 8.42 -11.54 6.15
CA THR A 174 7.28 -12.35 5.69
C THR A 174 6.86 -12.06 4.25
N ASP A 175 7.25 -10.92 3.68
CA ASP A 175 6.88 -10.47 2.33
C ASP A 175 5.37 -10.61 2.02
N LEU A 176 4.56 -10.24 3.02
CA LEU A 176 3.10 -10.22 2.95
C LEU A 176 2.61 -9.06 2.05
N PRO A 177 1.30 -9.01 1.72
CA PRO A 177 0.81 -8.11 0.69
C PRO A 177 1.17 -6.63 0.86
N VAL A 178 1.33 -5.94 -0.27
CA VAL A 178 1.56 -4.49 -0.34
C VAL A 178 0.27 -3.70 -0.06
N TYR A 179 0.42 -2.44 0.33
CA TYR A 179 -0.67 -1.47 0.43
C TYR A 179 -0.76 -0.62 -0.84
N PRO A 180 -1.88 -0.61 -1.56
CA PRO A 180 -2.04 0.18 -2.77
C PRO A 180 -2.60 1.58 -2.45
N PHE A 181 -2.07 2.56 -3.17
CA PHE A 181 -2.39 3.98 -3.03
C PHE A 181 -2.78 4.58 -4.37
N ALA A 182 -3.70 5.55 -4.31
CA ALA A 182 -4.08 6.36 -5.45
C ALA A 182 -3.93 7.84 -5.10
N VAL A 183 -3.35 8.60 -6.02
CA VAL A 183 -3.40 10.07 -5.99
C VAL A 183 -4.54 10.49 -6.89
N VAL A 184 -5.55 11.11 -6.31
CA VAL A 184 -6.77 11.52 -7.00
C VAL A 184 -6.92 13.03 -6.97
N MET A 185 -7.57 13.56 -8.00
CA MET A 185 -7.86 14.96 -8.18
C MET A 185 -9.37 15.15 -8.36
N ASN A 186 -9.91 16.21 -7.78
CA ASN A 186 -11.30 16.60 -7.99
C ASN A 186 -11.57 16.74 -9.50
N MET A 187 -12.64 16.10 -9.98
CA MET A 187 -12.93 16.04 -11.42
C MET A 187 -13.25 17.43 -12.01
N ALA A 188 -13.94 18.29 -11.26
CA ALA A 188 -14.23 19.65 -11.73
C ALA A 188 -12.94 20.48 -11.81
N LYS A 189 -12.05 20.36 -10.81
CA LYS A 189 -10.74 21.01 -10.85
C LYS A 189 -9.91 20.53 -12.03
N TRP A 190 -9.82 19.21 -12.26
CA TRP A 190 -9.13 18.65 -13.42
C TRP A 190 -9.64 19.25 -14.74
N LYS A 191 -10.96 19.27 -14.93
CA LYS A 191 -11.60 19.81 -16.14
C LYS A 191 -11.39 21.32 -16.32
N SER A 192 -11.13 22.06 -15.25
CA SER A 192 -10.81 23.49 -15.31
C SER A 192 -9.38 23.78 -15.78
N LEU A 193 -8.48 22.79 -15.75
CA LEU A 193 -7.10 22.97 -16.17
C LEU A 193 -7.00 23.15 -17.71
N PRO A 194 -6.11 24.03 -18.19
CA PRO A 194 -5.75 24.08 -19.60
C PRO A 194 -5.28 22.74 -20.16
N ALA A 195 -5.55 22.45 -21.43
CA ALA A 195 -5.22 21.17 -22.06
C ALA A 195 -3.71 20.84 -22.03
N ASP A 196 -2.84 21.85 -22.16
CA ASP A 196 -1.39 21.67 -22.05
C ASP A 196 -0.96 21.27 -20.63
N VAL A 197 -1.64 21.80 -19.60
CA VAL A 197 -1.42 21.41 -18.21
C VAL A 197 -1.91 19.98 -17.97
N GLN A 198 -3.11 19.63 -18.47
CA GLN A 198 -3.63 18.26 -18.37
C GLN A 198 -2.66 17.26 -18.99
N GLN A 199 -2.13 17.55 -20.18
CA GLN A 199 -1.15 16.68 -20.86
C GLN A 199 0.13 16.51 -20.04
N VAL A 200 0.62 17.55 -19.37
CA VAL A 200 1.79 17.45 -18.48
C VAL A 200 1.51 16.52 -17.30
N LEU A 201 0.33 16.64 -16.67
CA LEU A 201 -0.05 15.81 -15.54
C LEU A 201 -0.27 14.35 -15.95
N ASP A 202 -0.91 14.10 -17.10
CA ASP A 202 -1.07 12.76 -17.66
C ASP A 202 0.28 12.12 -18.01
N GLY A 203 1.20 12.90 -18.59
CA GLY A 203 2.56 12.44 -18.92
C GLY A 203 3.39 12.09 -17.68
N LEU A 204 3.13 12.74 -16.54
CA LEU A 204 3.78 12.44 -15.27
C LEU A 204 3.24 11.16 -14.59
N SER A 205 2.07 10.67 -15.01
CA SER A 205 1.31 9.68 -14.26
C SER A 205 2.09 8.37 -14.01
N ARG A 206 2.62 7.78 -15.09
CA ARG A 206 3.42 6.54 -15.01
C ARG A 206 4.81 6.79 -14.41
N GLU A 207 5.46 7.89 -14.78
CA GLU A 207 6.77 8.28 -14.24
C GLU A 207 6.72 8.41 -12.71
N GLN A 208 5.65 8.98 -12.17
CA GLN A 208 5.47 9.14 -10.74
C GLN A 208 5.27 7.79 -10.02
N SER A 209 4.56 6.85 -10.66
CA SER A 209 4.39 5.48 -10.13
C SER A 209 5.73 4.77 -10.01
N GLU A 210 6.52 4.78 -11.09
CA GLU A 210 7.85 4.18 -11.15
C GLU A 210 8.83 4.83 -10.16
N TRP A 211 8.85 6.16 -10.12
CA TRP A 211 9.70 6.91 -9.20
C TRP A 211 9.38 6.60 -7.74
N THR A 212 8.09 6.54 -7.38
CA THR A 212 7.67 6.28 -6.00
C THR A 212 8.06 4.89 -5.55
N GLY A 213 7.82 3.86 -6.38
CA GLY A 213 8.25 2.51 -6.09
C GLY A 213 9.77 2.37 -5.98
N THR A 214 10.52 2.99 -6.90
CA THR A 214 12.00 2.95 -6.89
C THR A 214 12.56 3.63 -5.66
N TYR A 215 12.02 4.80 -5.30
CA TYR A 215 12.36 5.50 -4.07
C TYR A 215 12.09 4.61 -2.85
N MET A 216 10.90 4.00 -2.77
CA MET A 216 10.51 3.17 -1.64
C MET A 216 11.43 1.95 -1.45
N ASP A 217 11.79 1.26 -2.53
CA ASP A 217 12.69 0.11 -2.47
C ASP A 217 14.08 0.47 -1.95
N GLY A 218 14.58 1.67 -2.25
CA GLY A 218 15.83 2.19 -1.70
C GLY A 218 15.69 2.63 -0.24
N HIS A 219 14.64 3.39 0.05
CA HIS A 219 14.37 3.97 1.36
C HIS A 219 14.12 2.93 2.45
N VAL A 220 13.51 1.78 2.12
CA VAL A 220 13.38 0.64 3.04
C VAL A 220 14.75 0.16 3.54
N GLN A 221 15.75 0.08 2.66
CA GLN A 221 17.11 -0.34 3.04
C GLN A 221 17.78 0.70 3.94
N GLU A 222 17.60 1.99 3.64
CA GLU A 222 18.08 3.08 4.49
C GLU A 222 17.42 3.06 5.88
N SER A 223 16.11 2.82 5.94
CA SER A 223 15.35 2.70 7.18
C SER A 223 15.86 1.55 8.05
N LEU A 224 16.07 0.37 7.45
CA LEU A 224 16.60 -0.79 8.17
C LEU A 224 18.02 -0.56 8.68
N ALA A 225 18.91 0.01 7.86
CA ALA A 225 20.27 0.32 8.27
C ALA A 225 20.30 1.29 9.47
N TRP A 226 19.51 2.37 9.38
CA TRP A 226 19.38 3.35 10.46
C TRP A 226 18.79 2.72 11.74
N SER A 227 17.78 1.85 11.60
CA SER A 227 17.12 1.21 12.74
C SER A 227 18.05 0.25 13.47
N LYS A 228 18.87 -0.50 12.72
CA LYS A 228 19.92 -1.38 13.28
C LYS A 228 20.98 -0.58 14.03
N GLU A 229 21.45 0.51 13.45
CA GLU A 229 22.48 1.37 14.07
C GLU A 229 21.96 2.06 15.33
N LYS A 230 20.76 2.64 15.28
CA LYS A 230 20.25 3.51 16.34
C LYS A 230 19.56 2.76 17.48
N TYR A 231 18.83 1.69 17.17
CA TYR A 231 17.98 0.98 18.14
C TYR A 231 18.37 -0.48 18.34
N ALA A 232 19.36 -0.99 17.59
CA ALA A 232 19.77 -2.39 17.62
C ALA A 232 18.59 -3.36 17.42
N ILE A 233 17.73 -3.05 16.45
CA ILE A 233 16.62 -3.94 16.07
C ILE A 233 17.15 -5.33 15.66
N GLU A 234 16.37 -6.36 15.95
CA GLU A 234 16.59 -7.73 15.48
C GLU A 234 15.77 -7.97 14.21
N VAL A 235 16.44 -8.33 13.12
CA VAL A 235 15.74 -8.82 11.91
C VAL A 235 15.65 -10.34 12.00
N ILE A 236 14.42 -10.86 11.95
CA ILE A 236 14.10 -12.27 12.09
C ILE A 236 13.73 -12.83 10.72
N GLU A 237 14.56 -13.73 10.21
CA GLU A 237 14.28 -14.51 9.01
C GLU A 237 13.56 -15.81 9.39
N LEU A 238 12.46 -16.11 8.73
CA LEU A 238 11.71 -17.35 8.94
C LEU A 238 12.25 -18.46 8.02
N PRO A 239 12.22 -19.74 8.46
CA PRO A 239 12.55 -20.86 7.58
C PRO A 239 11.60 -20.92 6.38
N ASP A 240 12.09 -21.39 5.22
CA ASP A 240 11.28 -21.58 4.00
C ASP A 240 10.00 -22.38 4.24
N ALA A 241 10.07 -23.39 5.11
CA ALA A 241 8.91 -24.21 5.49
C ALA A 241 7.81 -23.36 6.17
N THR A 242 8.19 -22.39 7.00
CA THR A 242 7.26 -21.46 7.65
C THR A 242 6.71 -20.44 6.66
N LEU A 243 7.54 -19.92 5.75
CA LEU A 243 7.07 -19.04 4.67
C LEU A 243 6.07 -19.74 3.75
N ALA A 244 6.30 -21.02 3.42
CA ALA A 244 5.36 -21.84 2.66
C ALA A 244 4.03 -22.05 3.42
N GLN A 245 4.08 -22.21 4.74
CA GLN A 245 2.87 -22.27 5.57
C GLN A 245 2.09 -20.94 5.56
N ILE A 246 2.80 -19.80 5.64
CA ILE A 246 2.19 -18.47 5.53
C ILE A 246 1.47 -18.32 4.18
N GLN A 247 2.15 -18.70 3.08
CA GLN A 247 1.55 -18.66 1.75
C GLN A 247 0.31 -19.55 1.66
N ALA A 248 0.38 -20.78 2.18
CA ALA A 248 -0.75 -21.71 2.15
C ALA A 248 -1.96 -21.21 2.97
N GLN A 249 -1.72 -20.62 4.13
CA GLN A 249 -2.80 -20.10 5.01
C GLN A 249 -3.42 -18.80 4.49
N THR A 250 -2.67 -18.00 3.73
CA THR A 250 -3.18 -16.74 3.14
C THR A 250 -3.76 -16.91 1.74
N ALA A 251 -3.46 -18.01 1.03
CA ALA A 251 -3.99 -18.31 -0.30
C ALA A 251 -5.53 -18.18 -0.43
N PRO A 252 -6.36 -18.59 0.55
CA PRO A 252 -7.82 -18.44 0.46
C PRO A 252 -8.31 -16.99 0.29
N LEU A 253 -7.50 -16.00 0.67
CA LEU A 253 -7.86 -14.58 0.52
C LEU A 253 -8.05 -14.19 -0.95
N LEU A 254 -7.28 -14.81 -1.85
CA LEU A 254 -7.42 -14.58 -3.29
C LEU A 254 -8.77 -15.09 -3.81
N GLU A 255 -9.25 -16.23 -3.31
CA GLU A 255 -10.58 -16.76 -3.64
C GLU A 255 -11.71 -15.88 -3.10
N GLU A 256 -11.53 -15.34 -1.90
CA GLU A 256 -12.44 -14.37 -1.30
C GLU A 256 -12.53 -13.11 -2.17
N TRP A 257 -11.39 -12.56 -2.59
CA TRP A 257 -11.35 -11.41 -3.49
C TRP A 257 -12.02 -11.73 -4.84
N LYS A 258 -11.75 -12.88 -5.46
CA LYS A 258 -12.41 -13.26 -6.72
C LYS A 258 -13.94 -13.29 -6.58
N THR A 259 -14.44 -13.80 -5.45
CA THR A 259 -15.87 -13.81 -5.15
C THR A 259 -16.44 -12.39 -5.05
N GLN A 260 -15.75 -11.50 -4.35
CA GLN A 260 -16.14 -10.08 -4.20
C GLN A 260 -16.08 -9.33 -5.54
N ALA A 261 -15.02 -9.54 -6.32
CA ALA A 261 -14.84 -8.93 -7.63
C ALA A 261 -15.96 -9.37 -8.61
N LYS A 262 -16.32 -10.66 -8.64
CA LYS A 262 -17.46 -11.16 -9.44
C LYS A 262 -18.79 -10.56 -9.00
N ALA A 263 -19.02 -10.44 -7.69
CA ALA A 263 -20.22 -9.79 -7.17
C ALA A 263 -20.29 -8.30 -7.56
N ALA A 264 -19.15 -7.65 -7.75
CA ALA A 264 -19.03 -6.29 -8.29
C ALA A 264 -19.09 -6.22 -9.84
N GLY A 265 -19.33 -7.34 -10.52
CA GLY A 265 -19.42 -7.41 -11.99
C GLY A 265 -18.08 -7.38 -12.71
N LEU A 266 -16.97 -7.63 -12.00
CA LEU A 266 -15.63 -7.64 -12.58
C LEU A 266 -15.25 -9.05 -13.10
N PRO A 267 -14.48 -9.14 -14.22
CA PRO A 267 -13.95 -10.40 -14.74
C PRO A 267 -12.73 -10.84 -13.91
N ALA A 268 -12.98 -11.35 -12.69
CA ALA A 268 -11.93 -11.60 -11.69
C ALA A 268 -10.79 -12.49 -12.18
N GLU A 269 -11.10 -13.57 -12.90
CA GLU A 269 -10.10 -14.47 -13.50
C GLU A 269 -9.19 -13.74 -14.49
N THR A 270 -9.78 -12.99 -15.43
CA THR A 270 -9.02 -12.24 -16.43
C THR A 270 -8.15 -11.15 -15.78
N ILE A 271 -8.67 -10.45 -14.77
CA ILE A 271 -7.90 -9.46 -14.00
C ILE A 271 -6.68 -10.12 -13.37
N LEU A 272 -6.83 -11.32 -12.79
CA LEU A 272 -5.73 -12.03 -12.16
C LEU A 272 -4.68 -12.53 -13.17
N GLU A 273 -5.13 -13.03 -14.33
CA GLU A 273 -4.22 -13.41 -15.43
C GLU A 273 -3.41 -12.21 -15.92
N ASP A 274 -4.06 -11.08 -16.14
CA ASP A 274 -3.43 -9.84 -16.57
C ASP A 274 -2.47 -9.29 -15.53
N LEU A 275 -2.88 -9.30 -14.25
CA LEU A 275 -2.03 -8.91 -13.13
C LEU A 275 -0.77 -9.77 -13.10
N THR A 276 -0.92 -11.08 -13.19
CA THR A 276 0.21 -12.04 -13.14
C THR A 276 1.18 -11.80 -14.29
N LYS A 277 0.65 -11.55 -15.49
CA LYS A 277 1.45 -11.20 -16.66
C LYS A 277 2.20 -9.88 -16.48
N LEU A 278 1.51 -8.81 -16.07
CA LEU A 278 2.13 -7.50 -15.82
C LEU A 278 3.20 -7.57 -14.73
N LYS A 279 2.93 -8.32 -13.65
CA LYS A 279 3.92 -8.61 -12.60
C LYS A 279 5.18 -9.23 -13.20
N ALA A 280 5.06 -10.33 -13.96
CA ALA A 280 6.21 -11.00 -14.57
C ALA A 280 6.99 -10.09 -15.55
N GLU A 281 6.28 -9.27 -16.34
CA GLU A 281 6.90 -8.30 -17.25
C GLU A 281 7.72 -7.24 -16.48
N HIS A 282 7.18 -6.70 -15.40
CA HIS A 282 7.89 -5.74 -14.57
C HIS A 282 9.01 -6.37 -13.73
N GLU A 283 8.84 -7.60 -13.23
CA GLU A 283 9.92 -8.36 -12.57
C GLU A 283 11.09 -8.59 -13.52
N THR A 284 10.84 -8.89 -14.79
CA THR A 284 11.92 -9.04 -15.78
C THR A 284 12.71 -7.76 -15.98
N LYS A 285 12.06 -6.59 -15.87
CA LYS A 285 12.68 -5.28 -16.13
C LYS A 285 13.28 -4.62 -14.88
N TYR A 286 12.65 -4.81 -13.74
CA TYR A 286 12.91 -4.10 -12.48
C TYR A 286 13.17 -5.02 -11.29
N GLY A 287 13.02 -6.34 -11.47
CA GLY A 287 13.38 -7.32 -10.47
C GLY A 287 14.86 -7.21 -10.11
N LYS A 288 15.16 -7.43 -8.83
CA LYS A 288 16.52 -7.45 -8.29
C LYS A 288 17.03 -8.87 -8.21
#